data_AF-A0A525L336-F1
#
_entry.id   AF-A0A525L336-F1
#
_cell.length_a   1.000
_cell.length_b   1.000
_cell.length_c   1.000
_cell.angle_alpha   90.00
_cell.angle_beta   90.00
_cell.angle_gamma   90.00
#
_symmetry.space_group_name_H-M   'P 1'
#
loop_
_entity.id
_entity.type
_entity.pdbx_description
1 polymer ?
#
loop_
_entity_poly.entity_id
_entity_poly.type
_entity_poly.pdbx_seq_one_letter_code
_entity_poly.pdbx_strand_id
1 'polypeptide(L)'
;MLVFALALAFAFAQPAAAEGQAAPPPPADAAAAPEAGFPAGAPHDDYQFVAWCYGALRGYLELHDQVMPEVTRIEGEFRRPGSRLEDDLKVYADQQVQARADLRRFQAALTAAEKASLRPINTAGAAAVVKGRNMWNGGSDITKARLAQEWMSWTLPVRCQTTARELEKRAVLMGPAFKANIDPDAPADAAPAPPADKPPEAPPAADKPADAPAAPNN
;
A
#
# COMPACT_ATOMS: atom_id res chain seq x y z
N MET A 1 -30.89 65.66 -37.94
CA MET A 1 -32.28 65.15 -38.03
C MET A 1 -32.44 64.03 -37.03
N LEU A 2 -33.34 64.27 -36.04
CA LEU A 2 -34.07 63.40 -35.09
C LEU A 2 -33.41 62.06 -34.69
N VAL A 3 -33.03 61.77 -33.44
CA VAL A 3 -33.72 61.89 -32.12
C VAL A 3 -35.11 61.26 -32.11
N PHE A 4 -35.26 60.11 -31.44
CA PHE A 4 -36.37 59.88 -30.52
C PHE A 4 -35.96 58.97 -29.37
N ALA A 5 -36.01 59.57 -28.17
CA ALA A 5 -35.98 58.94 -26.87
C ALA A 5 -37.41 58.90 -26.31
N LEU A 6 -37.67 57.97 -25.39
CA LEU A 6 -38.60 57.95 -24.23
C LEU A 6 -39.14 56.52 -24.06
N ALA A 7 -38.73 55.78 -23.03
CA ALA A 7 -39.15 55.86 -21.63
C ALA A 7 -40.47 55.14 -21.37
N LEU A 8 -40.49 54.19 -20.43
CA LEU A 8 -41.08 54.43 -19.12
C LEU A 8 -40.72 53.31 -18.15
N ALA A 9 -40.43 53.72 -16.93
CA ALA A 9 -40.21 52.90 -15.76
C ALA A 9 -41.47 52.13 -15.35
N PHE A 10 -41.29 50.90 -14.90
CA PHE A 10 -42.12 50.35 -13.84
C PHE A 10 -41.20 49.78 -12.74
N ALA A 11 -40.93 50.65 -11.78
CA ALA A 11 -40.50 50.26 -10.46
C ALA A 11 -41.75 49.74 -9.72
N PHE A 12 -41.87 48.43 -9.60
CA PHE A 12 -42.66 47.83 -8.54
C PHE A 12 -41.70 47.43 -7.42
N ALA A 13 -41.78 48.21 -6.34
CA ALA A 13 -41.26 47.85 -5.04
C ALA A 13 -41.81 46.47 -4.64
N GLN A 14 -40.94 45.50 -4.43
CA GLN A 14 -41.27 44.31 -3.65
C GLN A 14 -40.82 44.55 -2.20
N PRO A 15 -41.72 44.34 -1.23
CA PRO A 15 -41.40 44.49 0.19
C PRO A 15 -40.41 43.39 0.62
N ALA A 16 -39.43 43.80 1.42
CA ALA A 16 -38.59 42.91 2.19
C ALA A 16 -39.47 42.13 3.18
N ALA A 17 -39.73 40.85 2.88
CA ALA A 17 -40.15 39.86 3.84
C ALA A 17 -38.96 38.95 4.13
N ALA A 18 -38.43 39.08 5.34
CA ALA A 18 -37.49 38.15 5.92
C ALA A 18 -38.24 36.86 6.27
N GLU A 19 -38.09 35.81 5.46
CA GLU A 19 -38.50 34.45 5.82
C GLU A 19 -37.41 33.47 5.35
N GLY A 20 -36.81 32.79 6.33
CA GLY A 20 -36.14 31.50 6.22
C GLY A 20 -35.13 31.31 5.08
N GLN A 21 -33.86 31.59 5.33
CA GLN A 21 -32.76 30.93 4.63
C GLN A 21 -32.84 29.42 4.92
N ALA A 22 -33.53 28.69 4.05
CA ALA A 22 -33.34 27.26 3.93
C ALA A 22 -31.87 27.03 3.57
N ALA A 23 -31.18 26.26 4.40
CA ALA A 23 -29.82 25.83 4.12
C ALA A 23 -29.76 25.21 2.71
N PRO A 24 -28.68 25.46 1.94
CA PRO A 24 -28.48 24.79 0.66
C PRO A 24 -28.60 23.27 0.88
N PRO A 25 -29.26 22.53 -0.02
CA PRO A 25 -29.30 21.08 0.09
C PRO A 25 -27.86 20.56 0.20
N PRO A 26 -27.59 19.54 1.04
CA PRO A 26 -26.27 18.91 1.06
C PRO A 26 -25.92 18.52 -0.37
N PRO A 27 -24.65 18.67 -0.80
CA PRO A 27 -24.25 18.23 -2.13
C PRO A 27 -24.70 16.78 -2.28
N ALA A 28 -25.62 16.56 -3.23
CA ALA A 28 -25.93 15.23 -3.72
C ALA A 28 -24.60 14.54 -3.99
N ASP A 29 -24.48 13.32 -3.47
CA ASP A 29 -23.33 12.44 -3.51
C ASP A 29 -22.24 12.92 -4.48
N ALA A 30 -21.07 13.22 -3.92
CA ALA A 30 -19.85 13.30 -4.71
C ALA A 30 -19.87 12.12 -5.68
N ALA A 31 -20.20 12.42 -6.94
CA ALA A 31 -20.42 11.41 -7.96
C ALA A 31 -19.19 10.51 -7.89
N ALA A 32 -19.42 9.22 -7.62
CA ALA A 32 -18.36 8.24 -7.56
C ALA A 32 -17.51 8.47 -8.80
N ALA A 33 -16.26 8.92 -8.60
CA ALA A 33 -15.35 9.13 -9.70
C ALA A 33 -15.40 7.87 -10.57
N PRO A 34 -15.51 7.99 -11.90
CA PRO A 34 -15.66 6.84 -12.77
C PRO A 34 -14.62 5.80 -12.37
N GLU A 35 -15.08 4.60 -12.06
CA GLU A 35 -14.21 3.51 -11.60
C GLU A 35 -13.03 3.42 -12.58
N ALA A 36 -11.82 3.75 -12.11
CA ALA A 36 -10.65 3.77 -12.98
C ALA A 36 -10.53 2.38 -13.61
N GLY A 37 -10.54 2.31 -14.94
CA GLY A 37 -10.39 1.04 -15.66
C GLY A 37 -9.12 0.31 -15.26
N PHE A 38 -9.07 -1.01 -15.48
CA PHE A 38 -7.85 -1.76 -15.25
C PHE A 38 -6.75 -1.31 -16.22
N PRO A 39 -5.49 -1.15 -15.75
CA PRO A 39 -4.36 -0.92 -16.63
C PRO A 39 -4.24 -2.01 -17.70
N ALA A 40 -3.73 -1.65 -18.87
CA ALA A 40 -3.54 -2.61 -19.95
C ALA A 40 -2.69 -3.80 -19.50
N GLY A 41 -3.21 -5.01 -19.70
CA GLY A 41 -2.53 -6.25 -19.30
C GLY A 41 -2.57 -6.57 -17.80
N ALA A 42 -3.18 -5.74 -16.95
CA ALA A 42 -3.35 -6.09 -15.54
C ALA A 42 -4.39 -7.23 -15.37
N PRO A 43 -4.24 -8.13 -14.39
CA PRO A 43 -5.28 -9.09 -14.03
C PRO A 43 -6.55 -8.39 -13.51
N HIS A 44 -7.71 -9.01 -13.71
CA HIS A 44 -9.00 -8.50 -13.18
C HIS A 44 -9.41 -9.15 -11.85
N ASP A 45 -8.80 -10.26 -11.46
CA ASP A 45 -8.97 -10.85 -10.14
C ASP A 45 -8.27 -9.99 -9.08
N ASP A 46 -8.94 -9.68 -7.97
CA ASP A 46 -8.45 -8.74 -6.96
C ASP A 46 -7.10 -9.16 -6.37
N TYR A 47 -6.91 -10.45 -6.06
CA TYR A 47 -5.66 -10.95 -5.49
C TYR A 47 -4.51 -10.83 -6.50
N GLN A 48 -4.71 -11.33 -7.73
CA GLN A 48 -3.71 -11.19 -8.79
C GLN A 48 -3.47 -9.73 -9.19
N PHE A 49 -4.50 -8.87 -9.13
CA PHE A 49 -4.36 -7.45 -9.42
C PHE A 49 -3.49 -6.74 -8.38
N VAL A 50 -3.71 -7.00 -7.08
CA VAL A 50 -2.85 -6.46 -6.01
C VAL A 50 -1.42 -6.99 -6.13
N ALA A 51 -1.25 -8.27 -6.49
CA ALA A 51 0.05 -8.87 -6.75
C ALA A 51 0.75 -8.20 -7.95
N TRP A 52 0.01 -7.90 -9.02
CA TRP A 52 0.51 -7.13 -10.15
C TRP A 52 0.92 -5.71 -9.75
N CYS A 53 0.11 -5.01 -8.96
CA CYS A 53 0.44 -3.68 -8.42
C CYS A 53 1.71 -3.71 -7.56
N TYR A 54 1.89 -4.75 -6.73
CA TYR A 54 3.10 -4.96 -5.95
C TYR A 54 4.33 -5.11 -6.86
N GLY A 55 4.25 -5.94 -7.90
CA GLY A 55 5.33 -6.14 -8.87
C GLY A 55 5.68 -4.87 -9.65
N ALA A 56 4.66 -4.14 -10.13
CA ALA A 56 4.82 -2.89 -10.85
C ALA A 56 5.50 -1.83 -9.97
N LEU A 57 5.04 -1.65 -8.74
CA LEU A 57 5.62 -0.67 -7.82
C LEU A 57 7.05 -1.03 -7.40
N ARG A 58 7.34 -2.32 -7.26
CA ARG A 58 8.72 -2.79 -7.06
C ARG A 58 9.64 -2.46 -8.23
N GLY A 59 9.21 -2.74 -9.45
CA GLY A 59 10.00 -2.41 -10.65
C GLY A 59 10.26 -0.89 -10.77
N TYR A 60 9.26 -0.08 -10.45
CA TYR A 60 9.41 1.39 -10.39
C TYR A 60 10.51 1.83 -9.41
N LEU A 61 10.56 1.23 -8.21
CA LEU A 61 11.58 1.54 -7.21
C LEU A 61 12.97 1.06 -7.64
N GLU A 62 13.06 -0.12 -8.25
CA GLU A 62 14.32 -0.72 -8.74
C GLU A 62 14.99 0.15 -9.83
N LEU A 63 14.20 0.88 -10.62
CA LEU A 63 14.71 1.76 -11.67
C LEU A 63 15.28 3.09 -11.19
N HIS A 64 15.04 3.49 -9.93
CA HIS A 64 15.34 4.82 -9.42
C HIS A 64 16.77 5.28 -9.75
N ASP A 65 17.79 4.52 -9.32
CA ASP A 65 19.18 4.93 -9.49
C ASP A 65 19.61 4.98 -10.96
N GLN A 66 18.98 4.18 -11.82
CA GLN A 66 19.22 4.17 -13.25
C GLN A 66 18.66 5.43 -13.93
N VAL A 67 17.46 5.88 -13.54
CA VAL A 67 16.76 6.98 -14.22
C VAL A 67 17.12 8.35 -13.66
N MET A 68 17.46 8.45 -12.37
CA MET A 68 17.67 9.74 -11.71
C MET A 68 18.68 10.68 -12.40
N PRO A 69 19.80 10.22 -13.00
CA PRO A 69 20.68 11.12 -13.74
C PRO A 69 19.98 11.83 -14.91
N GLU A 70 19.13 11.13 -15.66
CA GLU A 70 18.35 11.73 -16.73
C GLU A 70 17.19 12.57 -16.20
N VAL A 71 16.53 12.15 -15.11
CA VAL A 71 15.50 12.96 -14.43
C VAL A 71 16.10 14.30 -14.01
N THR A 72 17.25 14.31 -13.34
CA THR A 72 17.94 15.55 -12.94
C THR A 72 18.31 16.42 -14.13
N ARG A 73 18.75 15.82 -15.25
CA ARG A 73 19.04 16.57 -16.48
C ARG A 73 17.77 17.21 -17.06
N ILE A 74 16.68 16.45 -17.18
CA ILE A 74 15.39 16.90 -17.73
C ILE A 74 14.80 18.01 -16.86
N GLU A 75 14.73 17.82 -15.55
CA GLU A 75 14.21 18.84 -14.62
C GLU A 75 15.09 20.09 -14.61
N GLY A 76 16.41 19.95 -14.81
CA GLY A 76 17.31 21.09 -14.94
C GLY A 76 17.05 21.93 -16.20
N GLU A 77 16.73 21.27 -17.32
CA GLU A 77 16.54 21.86 -18.64
C GLU A 77 15.15 22.49 -18.83
N PHE A 78 14.09 21.84 -18.35
CA PHE A 78 12.69 22.22 -18.59
C PHE A 78 11.98 22.84 -17.39
N ARG A 79 12.76 23.39 -16.45
CA ARG A 79 12.26 23.94 -15.20
C ARG A 79 11.35 25.15 -15.39
N ARG A 80 10.38 25.30 -14.47
CA ARG A 80 9.53 26.49 -14.40
C ARG A 80 10.35 27.72 -13.98
N PRO A 81 10.13 28.89 -14.60
CA PRO A 81 10.78 30.13 -14.15
C PRO A 81 10.50 30.39 -12.67
N GLY A 82 11.55 30.62 -11.89
CA GLY A 82 11.46 30.91 -10.46
C GLY A 82 11.35 29.70 -9.52
N SER A 83 11.33 28.45 -10.03
CA SER A 83 11.47 27.26 -9.17
C SER A 83 12.94 26.88 -8.94
N ARG A 84 13.19 26.03 -7.95
CA ARG A 84 14.51 25.47 -7.63
C ARG A 84 14.56 24.00 -8.01
N LEU A 85 15.70 23.55 -8.55
CA LEU A 85 15.86 22.14 -8.93
C LEU A 85 15.70 21.23 -7.71
N GLU A 86 16.17 21.67 -6.55
CA GLU A 86 16.03 20.92 -5.30
C GLU A 86 14.55 20.65 -4.94
N ASP A 87 13.67 21.61 -5.17
CA ASP A 87 12.24 21.49 -4.89
C ASP A 87 11.57 20.52 -5.88
N ASP A 88 11.95 20.59 -7.16
CA ASP A 88 11.45 19.70 -8.21
C ASP A 88 11.92 18.24 -7.95
N LEU A 89 13.18 18.04 -7.55
CA LEU A 89 13.72 16.72 -7.23
C LEU A 89 13.15 16.10 -5.94
N LYS A 90 12.70 16.94 -4.99
CA LYS A 90 12.07 16.48 -3.75
C LYS A 90 10.80 15.66 -4.02
N VAL A 91 10.05 15.98 -5.09
CA VAL A 91 8.84 15.25 -5.46
C VAL A 91 9.13 13.75 -5.65
N TYR A 92 10.24 13.41 -6.31
CA TYR A 92 10.63 12.01 -6.53
C TYR A 92 11.06 11.31 -5.23
N ALA A 93 11.74 12.01 -4.33
CA ALA A 93 12.11 11.48 -3.03
C ALA A 93 10.87 11.16 -2.17
N ASP A 94 9.87 12.05 -2.17
CA ASP A 94 8.62 11.85 -1.45
C ASP A 94 7.81 10.69 -2.06
N GLN A 95 7.79 10.56 -3.39
CA GLN A 95 7.20 9.41 -4.08
C GLN A 95 7.85 8.09 -3.69
N GLN A 96 9.18 8.03 -3.54
CA GLN A 96 9.89 6.83 -3.06
C GLN A 96 9.46 6.42 -1.66
N VAL A 97 9.23 7.38 -0.76
CA VAL A 97 8.72 7.12 0.59
C VAL A 97 7.31 6.53 0.52
N GLN A 98 6.42 7.16 -0.26
CA GLN A 98 5.05 6.69 -0.42
C GLN A 98 4.98 5.30 -1.06
N ALA A 99 5.77 5.05 -2.11
CA ALA A 99 5.85 3.78 -2.79
C ALA A 99 6.30 2.64 -1.85
N ARG A 100 7.28 2.89 -0.97
CA ARG A 100 7.67 1.90 0.06
C ARG A 100 6.56 1.63 1.08
N ALA A 101 5.76 2.64 1.43
CA ALA A 101 4.60 2.44 2.29
C ALA A 101 3.51 1.60 1.61
N ASP A 102 3.24 1.85 0.33
CA ASP A 102 2.26 1.09 -0.44
C ASP A 102 2.70 -0.35 -0.69
N LEU A 103 3.99 -0.61 -0.91
CA LEU A 103 4.51 -1.99 -0.98
C LEU A 103 4.20 -2.80 0.29
N ARG A 104 4.36 -2.20 1.47
CA ARG A 104 4.02 -2.87 2.74
C ARG A 104 2.53 -3.17 2.84
N ARG A 105 1.67 -2.23 2.42
CA ARG A 105 0.21 -2.42 2.39
C ARG A 105 -0.19 -3.55 1.44
N PHE A 106 0.38 -3.58 0.24
CA PHE A 106 0.13 -4.66 -0.72
C PHE A 106 0.60 -6.01 -0.21
N GLN A 107 1.79 -6.08 0.40
CA GLN A 107 2.29 -7.30 1.01
C GLN A 107 1.37 -7.81 2.13
N ALA A 108 0.86 -6.91 2.99
CA ALA A 108 -0.09 -7.25 4.03
C ALA A 108 -1.39 -7.82 3.46
N ALA A 109 -1.98 -7.17 2.45
CA ALA A 109 -3.19 -7.63 1.79
C ALA A 109 -3.02 -9.02 1.14
N LEU A 110 -1.90 -9.25 0.44
CA LEU A 110 -1.58 -10.53 -0.18
C LEU A 110 -1.41 -11.64 0.87
N THR A 111 -0.67 -11.36 1.94
CA THR A 111 -0.46 -12.31 3.04
C THR A 111 -1.78 -12.67 3.72
N ALA A 112 -2.64 -11.68 3.96
CA ALA A 112 -3.97 -11.90 4.54
C ALA A 112 -4.82 -12.79 3.62
N ALA A 113 -4.84 -12.49 2.32
CA ALA A 113 -5.61 -13.25 1.33
C ALA A 113 -5.14 -14.70 1.23
N GLU A 114 -3.82 -14.95 1.25
CA GLU A 114 -3.24 -16.30 1.21
C GLU A 114 -3.63 -17.11 2.45
N LYS A 115 -3.56 -16.50 3.63
CA LYS A 115 -3.99 -17.13 4.90
C LYS A 115 -5.48 -17.46 4.94
N ALA A 116 -6.30 -16.60 4.35
CA ALA A 116 -7.76 -16.77 4.31
C ALA A 116 -8.25 -17.69 3.18
N SER A 117 -7.35 -18.16 2.31
CA SER A 117 -7.73 -18.97 1.16
C SER A 117 -7.88 -20.45 1.52
N LEU A 118 -8.89 -21.11 0.94
CA LEU A 118 -9.09 -22.57 1.07
C LEU A 118 -8.10 -23.40 0.23
N ARG A 119 -7.42 -22.76 -0.72
CA ARG A 119 -6.44 -23.40 -1.61
C ARG A 119 -5.21 -22.51 -1.75
N PRO A 120 -4.02 -23.05 -2.00
CA PRO A 120 -2.85 -22.23 -2.28
C PRO A 120 -3.07 -21.36 -3.52
N ILE A 121 -2.96 -20.03 -3.37
CA ILE A 121 -3.10 -19.03 -4.45
C ILE A 121 -1.79 -18.30 -4.76
N ASN A 122 -0.74 -18.55 -3.97
CA ASN A 122 0.57 -17.90 -4.05
C ASN A 122 1.27 -18.04 -5.41
N THR A 123 1.05 -19.15 -6.14
CA THR A 123 1.63 -19.35 -7.47
C THR A 123 1.06 -18.38 -8.51
N ALA A 124 -0.27 -18.16 -8.49
CA ALA A 124 -0.93 -17.15 -9.32
C ALA A 124 -0.49 -15.73 -8.92
N GLY A 125 -0.34 -15.48 -7.62
CA GLY A 125 0.20 -14.23 -7.08
C GLY A 125 1.62 -13.96 -7.60
N ALA A 126 2.52 -14.94 -7.51
CA ALA A 126 3.89 -14.81 -7.98
C ALA A 126 3.96 -14.52 -9.49
N ALA A 127 3.14 -15.20 -10.31
CA ALA A 127 3.07 -14.92 -11.74
C ALA A 127 2.59 -13.48 -12.02
N ALA A 128 1.61 -13.00 -11.26
CA ALA A 128 1.13 -11.62 -11.37
C ALA A 128 2.18 -10.59 -10.91
N VAL A 129 2.94 -10.86 -9.85
CA VAL A 129 4.09 -10.02 -9.42
C VAL A 129 5.11 -9.90 -10.56
N VAL A 130 5.48 -11.02 -11.18
CA VAL A 130 6.42 -11.01 -12.33
C VAL A 130 5.84 -10.20 -13.48
N LYS A 131 4.56 -10.39 -13.81
CA LYS A 131 3.88 -9.63 -14.86
C LYS A 131 3.88 -8.12 -14.59
N GLY A 132 3.62 -7.73 -13.34
CA GLY A 132 3.65 -6.33 -12.91
C GLY A 132 5.03 -5.73 -13.05
N ARG A 133 6.05 -6.43 -12.56
CA ARG A 133 7.45 -5.97 -12.68
C ARG A 133 7.86 -5.81 -14.13
N ASN A 134 7.47 -6.74 -15.00
CA ASN A 134 7.85 -6.76 -16.40
C ASN A 134 7.31 -5.59 -17.22
N MET A 135 6.35 -4.79 -16.71
CA MET A 135 5.94 -3.56 -17.39
C MET A 135 7.09 -2.55 -17.52
N TRP A 136 8.10 -2.66 -16.67
CA TRP A 136 9.31 -1.83 -16.66
C TRP A 136 10.45 -2.40 -17.50
N ASN A 137 10.31 -3.63 -18.00
CA ASN A 137 11.30 -4.22 -18.88
C ASN A 137 11.08 -3.64 -20.28
N GLY A 138 11.76 -2.54 -20.57
CA GLY A 138 11.88 -2.02 -21.92
C GLY A 138 12.64 -2.99 -22.84
N GLY A 139 12.32 -2.97 -24.13
CA GLY A 139 13.22 -3.56 -25.13
C GLY A 139 14.59 -2.86 -25.11
N SER A 140 15.61 -3.50 -25.68
CA SER A 140 16.97 -2.94 -25.81
C SER A 140 17.03 -1.57 -26.49
N ASP A 141 15.96 -1.20 -27.18
CA ASP A 141 15.88 -0.03 -28.05
C ASP A 141 15.34 1.22 -27.32
N ILE A 142 14.95 1.12 -26.04
CA ILE A 142 14.49 2.28 -25.27
C ILE A 142 15.69 3.12 -24.82
N THR A 143 15.68 4.41 -25.20
CA THR A 143 16.71 5.35 -24.76
C THR A 143 16.58 5.67 -23.28
N LYS A 144 17.70 6.04 -22.62
CA LYS A 144 17.68 6.44 -21.20
C LYS A 144 16.73 7.59 -20.92
N ALA A 145 16.69 8.59 -21.82
CA ALA A 145 15.78 9.72 -21.72
C ALA A 145 14.31 9.28 -21.81
N ARG A 146 13.99 8.35 -22.72
CA ARG A 146 12.63 7.81 -22.84
C ARG A 146 12.21 7.04 -21.59
N LEU A 147 13.10 6.20 -21.06
CA LEU A 147 12.86 5.46 -19.82
C LEU A 147 12.62 6.41 -18.64
N ALA A 148 13.43 7.46 -18.50
CA ALA A 148 13.27 8.47 -17.45
C ALA A 148 11.94 9.21 -17.58
N GLN A 149 11.54 9.62 -18.79
CA GLN A 149 10.25 10.29 -19.02
C GLN A 149 9.06 9.40 -18.67
N GLU A 150 9.09 8.12 -19.04
CA GLU A 150 8.05 7.16 -18.68
C GLU A 150 8.00 6.96 -17.16
N TRP A 151 9.16 6.84 -16.52
CA TRP A 151 9.24 6.73 -15.06
C TRP A 151 8.72 7.99 -14.35
N MET A 152 9.05 9.20 -14.84
CA MET A 152 8.59 10.48 -14.28
C MET A 152 7.07 10.67 -14.42
N SER A 153 6.50 10.21 -15.53
CA SER A 153 5.07 10.38 -15.82
C SER A 153 4.19 9.29 -15.21
N TRP A 154 4.79 8.19 -14.75
CA TRP A 154 4.06 7.09 -14.15
C TRP A 154 3.62 7.39 -12.73
N THR A 155 2.44 6.91 -12.40
CA THR A 155 1.90 6.93 -11.04
C THR A 155 1.21 5.60 -10.76
N LEU A 156 1.20 5.21 -9.49
CA LEU A 156 0.51 4.02 -9.04
C LEU A 156 -1.01 4.20 -9.30
N PRO A 157 -1.66 3.29 -10.06
CA PRO A 157 -3.08 3.40 -10.31
C PRO A 157 -3.88 3.42 -9.00
N VAL A 158 -4.81 4.37 -8.85
CA VAL A 158 -5.61 4.54 -7.62
C VAL A 158 -6.32 3.24 -7.22
N ARG A 159 -6.76 2.45 -8.21
CA ARG A 159 -7.38 1.14 -7.98
C ARG A 159 -6.49 0.19 -7.19
N CYS A 160 -5.16 0.23 -7.36
CA CYS A 160 -4.24 -0.63 -6.60
C CYS A 160 -4.42 -0.47 -5.09
N GLN A 161 -4.50 0.76 -4.60
CA GLN A 161 -4.67 1.02 -3.17
C GLN A 161 -6.08 0.64 -2.68
N THR A 162 -7.12 0.93 -3.47
CA THR A 162 -8.50 0.59 -3.10
C THR A 162 -8.72 -0.92 -3.08
N THR A 163 -8.30 -1.64 -4.11
CA THR A 163 -8.44 -3.09 -4.18
C THR A 163 -7.63 -3.78 -3.09
N ALA A 164 -6.41 -3.31 -2.76
CA ALA A 164 -5.63 -3.88 -1.67
C ALA A 164 -6.34 -3.76 -0.31
N ARG A 165 -6.92 -2.60 0.00
CA ARG A 165 -7.69 -2.40 1.25
C ARG A 165 -8.91 -3.30 1.32
N GLU A 166 -9.67 -3.42 0.23
CA GLU A 166 -10.85 -4.27 0.20
C GLU A 166 -10.49 -5.77 0.25
N LEU A 167 -9.43 -6.17 -0.44
CA LEU A 167 -8.90 -7.54 -0.39
C LEU A 167 -8.50 -7.92 1.03
N GLU A 168 -7.69 -7.08 1.69
CA GLU A 168 -7.26 -7.28 3.07
C GLU A 168 -8.47 -7.38 4.02
N LYS A 169 -9.40 -6.43 3.93
CA LYS A 169 -10.61 -6.40 4.75
C LYS A 169 -11.41 -7.70 4.61
N ARG A 170 -11.67 -8.16 3.38
CA ARG A 170 -12.40 -9.42 3.15
C ARG A 170 -11.60 -10.62 3.67
N ALA A 171 -10.30 -10.65 3.45
CA ALA A 171 -9.44 -11.73 3.91
C ALA A 171 -9.41 -11.84 5.44
N VAL A 172 -9.30 -10.71 6.15
CA VAL A 172 -9.34 -10.68 7.62
C VAL A 172 -10.69 -11.16 8.16
N LEU A 173 -11.80 -10.81 7.51
CA LEU A 173 -13.14 -11.29 7.90
C LEU A 173 -13.31 -12.80 7.68
N MET A 174 -12.70 -13.34 6.62
CA MET A 174 -12.78 -14.77 6.27
C MET A 174 -11.75 -15.64 6.99
N GLY A 175 -10.64 -15.06 7.45
CA GLY A 175 -9.52 -15.78 8.09
C GLY A 175 -9.92 -16.68 9.27
N PRO A 176 -10.77 -16.23 10.21
CA PRO A 176 -11.24 -17.09 11.31
C PRO A 176 -12.04 -18.31 10.85
N ALA A 177 -12.73 -18.22 9.70
CA ALA A 177 -13.54 -19.30 9.15
C ALA A 177 -12.68 -20.35 8.42
N PHE A 178 -11.51 -19.96 7.89
CA PHE A 178 -10.67 -20.80 7.05
C PHE A 178 -9.25 -20.90 7.59
N LYS A 179 -9.07 -21.62 8.71
CA LYS A 179 -7.76 -22.04 9.24
C LYS A 179 -7.06 -23.10 8.37
N ALA A 180 -7.27 -23.08 7.06
CA ALA A 180 -6.88 -24.16 6.15
C ALA A 180 -5.39 -24.13 5.75
N ASN A 181 -4.72 -22.97 5.85
CA ASN A 181 -3.30 -22.79 5.49
C ASN A 181 -2.45 -22.29 6.68
N ILE A 182 -2.75 -22.73 7.91
CA ILE A 182 -1.85 -22.48 9.05
C ILE A 182 -0.66 -23.41 8.88
N ASP A 183 0.53 -22.83 8.74
CA ASP A 183 1.80 -23.55 8.80
C ASP A 183 1.89 -24.23 10.18
N PRO A 184 1.94 -25.57 10.26
CA PRO A 184 1.91 -26.28 11.55
C PRO A 184 3.13 -25.99 12.44
N ASP A 185 4.18 -25.36 11.88
CA ASP A 185 5.41 -24.98 12.59
C ASP A 185 5.48 -23.47 12.94
N ALA A 186 4.43 -22.69 12.69
CA ALA A 186 4.36 -21.32 13.20
C ALA A 186 4.14 -21.37 14.74
N PRO A 187 5.01 -20.76 15.58
CA PRO A 187 4.79 -20.72 17.01
C PRO A 187 3.43 -20.09 17.28
N ALA A 188 2.52 -20.86 17.86
CA ALA A 188 1.26 -20.33 18.35
C ALA A 188 1.60 -19.21 19.35
N ASP A 189 1.12 -18.00 19.08
CA ASP A 189 1.12 -16.92 20.06
C ASP A 189 0.59 -17.49 21.38
N ALA A 190 1.50 -17.53 22.36
CA ALA A 190 1.23 -18.14 23.65
C ALA A 190 0.11 -17.36 24.34
N ALA A 191 -1.10 -17.92 24.29
CA ALA A 191 -2.10 -17.62 25.31
C ALA A 191 -1.47 -17.96 26.68
N PRO A 192 -1.61 -17.08 27.69
CA PRO A 192 -0.99 -17.32 28.99
C PRO A 192 -1.57 -18.60 29.60
N ALA A 193 -0.67 -19.54 29.91
CA ALA A 193 -1.02 -20.76 30.61
C ALA A 193 -1.64 -20.43 31.99
N PRO A 194 -2.68 -21.15 32.43
CA PRO A 194 -3.19 -21.00 33.79
C PRO A 194 -2.10 -21.41 34.81
N PRO A 195 -2.07 -20.78 36.00
CA PRO A 195 -1.02 -21.03 36.98
C PRO A 195 -1.03 -22.49 37.44
N ALA A 196 0.12 -23.14 37.31
CA ALA A 196 0.34 -24.50 37.79
C ALA A 196 0.34 -24.54 39.33
N ASP A 197 -0.43 -25.49 39.85
CA ASP A 197 -0.41 -25.92 41.24
C ASP A 197 0.98 -26.42 41.69
N LYS A 198 1.16 -26.36 43.01
CA LYS A 198 2.40 -26.45 43.80
C LYS A 198 3.37 -27.61 43.46
N PRO A 199 4.68 -27.44 43.73
CA PRO A 199 5.68 -28.51 43.60
C PRO A 199 5.53 -29.62 44.65
N PRO A 200 5.76 -30.91 44.30
CA PRO A 200 5.96 -31.97 45.28
C PRO A 200 7.35 -31.92 45.94
N GLU A 201 7.35 -32.34 47.20
CA GLU A 201 8.43 -32.37 48.18
C GLU A 201 9.63 -33.24 47.75
N ALA A 202 10.85 -32.77 48.03
CA ALA A 202 12.10 -33.47 47.76
C ALA A 202 12.44 -34.50 48.86
N PRO A 203 12.98 -35.69 48.51
CA PRO A 203 13.45 -36.65 49.50
C PRO A 203 14.78 -36.20 50.18
N PRO A 204 15.01 -36.60 51.44
CA PRO A 204 16.09 -36.07 52.28
C PRO A 204 17.48 -36.59 51.92
N ALA A 205 18.47 -35.72 52.13
CA ALA A 205 19.90 -35.99 51.99
C ALA A 205 20.40 -36.97 53.07
N ALA A 206 21.26 -37.91 52.66
CA ALA A 206 22.01 -38.78 53.56
C ALA A 206 23.41 -38.19 53.81
N ASP A 207 23.75 -38.09 55.10
CA ASP A 207 25.00 -37.57 55.65
C ASP A 207 26.25 -38.40 55.28
N LYS A 208 27.38 -37.69 55.19
CA LYS A 208 28.74 -38.24 55.18
C LYS A 208 29.06 -38.95 56.50
N PRO A 209 30.04 -39.87 56.47
CA PRO A 209 31.14 -39.75 57.43
C PRO A 209 32.51 -39.71 56.74
N ALA A 210 33.42 -38.96 57.35
CA ALA A 210 34.86 -38.95 57.07
C ALA A 210 35.54 -40.13 57.75
N ASP A 211 36.55 -40.72 57.11
CA ASP A 211 37.89 -40.88 57.71
C ASP A 211 38.90 -41.41 56.68
N ALA A 212 40.11 -40.83 56.70
CA ALA A 212 41.36 -41.41 56.20
C ALA A 212 42.07 -42.04 57.43
N PRO A 213 43.04 -43.00 57.34
CA PRO A 213 44.25 -42.84 56.50
C PRO A 213 44.96 -44.14 56.01
N ALA A 214 46.04 -43.89 55.24
CA ALA A 214 47.32 -44.62 55.14
C ALA A 214 47.48 -45.89 54.24
N ALA A 215 48.63 -45.85 53.53
CA ALA A 215 49.30 -46.74 52.56
C ALA A 215 49.60 -48.19 53.07
N PRO A 216 50.23 -49.16 52.33
CA PRO A 216 51.15 -48.99 51.18
C PRO A 216 51.19 -50.07 50.05
N ASN A 217 51.95 -49.71 49.00
CA ASN A 217 52.80 -50.48 48.07
C ASN A 217 52.42 -51.91 47.60
N ASN A 218 52.33 -52.07 46.26
CA ASN A 218 53.35 -52.79 45.49
C ASN A 218 53.31 -52.35 44.01
#